data_AF-A0A1X0WYB4-F1
#
_entry.id   AF-A0A1X0WYB4-F1
#
_cell.length_a   1.000
_cell.length_b   1.000
_cell.length_c   1.000
_cell.angle_alpha   90.00
_cell.angle_beta   90.00
_cell.angle_gamma   90.00
#
_symmetry.space_group_name_H-M   'P 1'
#
loop_
_entity.id
_entity.type
_entity.pdbx_description
1 polymer ?
#
loop_
_entity_poly.entity_id
_entity_poly.type
_entity_poly.pdbx_seq_one_letter_code
_entity_poly.pdbx_strand_id
1 'polypeptide(L)' 'MSDYKQRMIEEYKQLKERTNKLSLMISNYYVGTLDFKLKCPIELLETQHYTMCAYLKILEQRAEIENIEF' A
#
# COMPACT_ATOMS: atom_id res chain seq x y z
N MET A 1 -11.37 -19.40 -11.11
CA MET A 1 -11.58 -18.06 -10.53
C MET A 1 -12.17 -17.17 -11.60
N SER A 2 -13.11 -16.28 -11.28
CA SER A 2 -13.53 -15.28 -12.29
C SER A 2 -12.36 -14.33 -12.54
N ASP A 3 -12.23 -13.89 -13.78
CA ASP A 3 -11.18 -12.95 -14.23
C ASP A 3 -11.12 -11.69 -13.34
N TYR A 4 -12.28 -11.23 -12.85
CA TYR A 4 -12.36 -10.16 -11.86
C TYR A 4 -11.75 -10.49 -10.49
N LYS A 5 -12.01 -11.69 -9.92
CA LYS A 5 -11.44 -12.09 -8.62
C LYS A 5 -9.92 -12.12 -8.68
N GLN A 6 -9.36 -12.62 -9.79
CA GLN A 6 -7.93 -12.65 -10.03
C GLN A 6 -7.32 -11.24 -10.08
N ARG A 7 -7.96 -10.31 -10.82
CA ARG A 7 -7.53 -8.91 -10.85
C ARG A 7 -7.51 -8.25 -9.49
N MET A 8 -8.52 -8.51 -8.64
CA MET A 8 -8.59 -7.94 -7.30
C MET A 8 -7.47 -8.48 -6.38
N ILE A 9 -7.11 -9.76 -6.52
CA ILE A 9 -6.00 -10.35 -5.77
C ILE A 9 -4.66 -9.73 -6.20
N GLU A 10 -4.46 -9.56 -7.52
CA GLU A 10 -3.27 -8.91 -8.07
C GLU A 10 -3.15 -7.45 -7.64
N GLU A 11 -4.27 -6.72 -7.67
CA GLU A 11 -4.37 -5.34 -7.17
C GLU A 11 -3.97 -5.25 -5.68
N TYR A 12 -4.54 -6.11 -4.83
CA TYR A 12 -4.19 -6.14 -3.41
C TYR A 12 -2.69 -6.41 -3.19
N LYS A 13 -2.13 -7.42 -3.90
CA LYS A 13 -0.72 -7.80 -3.78
C LYS A 13 0.22 -6.65 -4.18
N GLN A 14 -0.04 -6.03 -5.33
CA GLN A 14 0.77 -4.91 -5.81
C GLN A 14 0.66 -3.68 -4.90
N LEU A 15 -0.56 -3.37 -4.44
CA LEU A 15 -0.77 -2.24 -3.52
C LEU A 15 -0.06 -2.49 -2.18
N LYS A 16 -0.14 -3.70 -1.62
CA LYS A 16 0.51 -4.08 -0.36
C LYS A 16 2.02 -3.97 -0.46
N GLU A 17 2.61 -4.47 -1.53
CA GLU A 17 4.05 -4.37 -1.77
C GLU A 17 4.50 -2.90 -1.84
N ARG A 18 3.78 -2.07 -2.61
CA ARG A 18 4.09 -0.63 -2.74
C ARG A 18 3.91 0.10 -1.41
N THR A 19 2.88 -0.24 -0.63
CA THR A 19 2.62 0.34 0.70
C THR A 19 3.77 0.03 1.65
N ASN A 20 4.24 -1.23 1.68
CA ASN A 20 5.36 -1.65 2.52
C ASN A 20 6.66 -0.94 2.13
N LYS A 21 6.94 -0.81 0.84
CA LYS A 21 8.11 -0.07 0.34
C LYS A 21 8.07 1.41 0.73
N LEU A 22 6.90 2.04 0.62
CA LEU A 22 6.71 3.43 1.04
C LEU A 22 6.88 3.59 2.56
N SER A 23 6.31 2.68 3.36
CA SER A 23 6.47 2.65 4.82
C SER A 23 7.94 2.54 5.23
N LEU A 24 8.70 1.63 4.61
CA LEU A 24 10.13 1.48 4.85
C LEU A 24 10.90 2.76 4.50
N MET A 25 10.60 3.38 3.36
CA MET A 25 11.24 4.62 2.95
C MET A 25 10.95 5.77 3.92
N ILE A 26 9.71 5.91 4.38
CA ILE A 26 9.32 6.88 5.42
C ILE A 26 10.06 6.60 6.74
N SER A 27 10.16 5.33 7.16
CA SER A 27 10.94 4.95 8.36
C SER A 27 12.41 5.33 8.21
N ASN A 28 13.02 5.06 7.06
CA ASN A 28 14.43 5.41 6.80
C ASN A 28 14.65 6.92 6.79
N TYR A 29 13.67 7.70 6.33
CA TYR A 29 13.71 9.16 6.43
C TYR A 29 13.79 9.63 7.89
N TYR A 30 12.93 9.12 8.77
CA TYR A 30 12.91 9.53 10.19
C TYR A 30 14.11 9.04 11.00
N VAL A 31 14.65 7.87 10.68
CA VAL A 31 15.86 7.33 11.33
C VAL A 31 17.14 7.95 10.75
N GLY A 32 17.04 8.75 9.68
CA GLY A 32 18.18 9.42 9.05
C GLY A 32 19.07 8.49 8.23
N THR A 33 18.55 7.33 7.81
CA THR A 33 19.26 6.31 7.01
C THR A 33 18.93 6.38 5.52
N LEU A 34 18.08 7.31 5.11
CA LEU A 34 17.71 7.50 3.70
C LEU A 34 18.93 8.00 2.91
N ASP A 35 19.28 7.26 1.85
CA ASP A 35 20.45 7.48 1.01
C ASP A 35 20.26 8.59 -0.05
N PHE A 36 19.08 9.21 -0.09
CA PHE A 36 18.76 10.31 -0.99
C PHE A 36 17.96 11.43 -0.32
N LYS A 37 18.02 12.62 -0.92
CA LYS A 37 17.20 13.76 -0.52
C LYS A 37 15.80 13.65 -1.14
N LEU A 38 14.77 13.76 -0.31
CA LEU A 38 13.39 13.86 -0.78
C LEU A 38 13.19 15.13 -1.62
N LYS A 39 12.55 14.97 -2.78
CA LYS A 39 12.02 16.08 -3.59
C LYS A 39 10.57 16.41 -3.24
N CYS A 40 9.87 15.45 -2.62
CA CYS A 40 8.49 15.55 -2.18
C CYS A 40 8.47 15.87 -0.68
N PRO A 41 7.56 16.73 -0.20
CA PRO A 41 7.31 16.87 1.24
C PRO A 41 7.01 15.51 1.88
N ILE A 42 7.60 15.25 3.05
CA ILE A 42 7.41 13.97 3.75
C ILE A 42 5.94 13.75 4.13
N GLU A 43 5.24 14.82 4.48
CA GLU A 43 3.83 14.82 4.89
C GLU A 43 2.92 14.33 3.76
N LEU A 44 3.27 14.61 2.50
CA LEU A 44 2.54 14.12 1.34
C LEU A 44 2.76 12.62 1.12
N LEU A 45 3.97 12.13 1.37
CA LEU A 45 4.30 10.70 1.32
C LEU A 45 3.61 9.93 2.45
N GLU A 46 3.52 10.50 3.63
CA GLU A 46 2.75 9.95 4.75
C GLU A 46 1.26 9.88 4.41
N THR A 47 0.70 10.96 3.88
CA THR A 47 -0.70 10.98 3.41
C THR A 47 -0.97 9.92 2.35
N GLN A 48 -0.03 9.75 1.40
CA GLN A 48 -0.07 8.69 0.41
C GLN A 48 -0.09 7.30 1.08
N HIS A 49 0.82 7.06 2.03
CA HIS A 49 0.87 5.79 2.77
C HIS A 49 -0.43 5.51 3.53
N TYR A 50 -0.97 6.49 4.26
CA TYR A 50 -2.27 6.34 4.94
C TYR A 50 -3.40 6.00 3.98
N THR A 51 -3.45 6.67 2.83
CA THR A 51 -4.47 6.42 1.80
C THR A 51 -4.34 5.01 1.23
N MET A 52 -3.13 4.53 0.99
CA MET A 52 -2.87 3.16 0.51
C MET A 52 -3.27 2.10 1.55
N CYS A 53 -2.96 2.34 2.84
CA CYS A 53 -3.41 1.48 3.94
C CYS A 53 -4.93 1.43 4.05
N ALA A 54 -5.61 2.58 3.95
CA ALA A 54 -7.06 2.65 3.95
C ALA A 54 -7.66 1.88 2.76
N TYR A 55 -7.04 1.98 1.58
CA TYR A 55 -7.50 1.25 0.41
C TYR A 55 -7.28 -0.26 0.53
N LEU A 56 -6.17 -0.72 1.11
CA LEU A 56 -5.98 -2.14 1.46
C LEU A 56 -7.10 -2.65 2.38
N LYS A 57 -7.51 -1.85 3.37
CA LYS A 57 -8.64 -2.21 4.26
C LYS A 57 -9.98 -2.30 3.54
N ILE A 58 -10.19 -1.49 2.49
CA ILE A 58 -11.38 -1.60 1.64
C ILE A 58 -11.34 -2.91 0.83
N LEU A 59 -10.18 -3.27 0.27
CA LEU A 59 -10.02 -4.52 -0.47
C LEU A 59 -10.20 -5.75 0.42
N GLU A 60 -9.71 -5.70 1.66
CA GLU A 60 -9.94 -6.74 2.69
C GLU A 60 -11.42 -6.95 2.97
N GLN A 61 -12.16 -5.87 3.27
CA GLN A 61 -13.61 -5.95 3.51
C GLN A 61 -14.38 -6.44 2.28
N ARG A 62 -14.01 -5.98 1.08
CA ARG A 62 -14.62 -6.47 -0.16
C ARG A 62 -14.37 -7.95 -0.36
N ALA A 63 -13.17 -8.43 -0.06
CA ALA A 63 -12.83 -9.85 -0.20
C ALA A 63 -13.64 -10.73 0.75
N GLU A 64 -13.90 -10.26 1.98
CA GLU A 64 -14.81 -10.92 2.92
C GLU A 64 -16.24 -11.01 2.37
N ILE A 65 -16.79 -9.92 1.84
CA ILE A 65 -18.16 -9.88 1.27
C ILE A 65 -18.27 -10.75 0.02
N GLU A 66 -17.27 -10.68 -0.87
CA GLU A 66 -17.28 -11.32 -2.19
C GLU A 66 -16.73 -12.77 -2.16
N ASN A 67 -16.35 -13.26 -0.97
CA ASN A 67 -15.73 -14.56 -0.72
C ASN A 67 -14.51 -14.77 -1.63
N ILE A 68 -13.51 -13.91 -1.47
CA ILE A 68 -12.23 -13.92 -2.19
C ILE A 68 -11.12 -14.14 -1.15
N GLU A 69 -10.20 -15.07 -1.44
CA GLU A 69 -9.00 -15.30 -0.62
C GLU A 69 -7.77 -14.67 -1.30
N PHE A 70 -6.89 -14.07 -0.51
CA PHE A 70 -5.68 -13.35 -0.98
C PHE A 70 -4.40 -14.18 -0.92
#